data_AF-F9DHZ4-F1
#
_entry.id   AF-F9DHZ4-F1
#
_cell.length_a   1.000
_cell.length_b   1.000
_cell.length_c   1.000
_cell.angle_alpha   90.00
_cell.angle_beta   90.00
_cell.angle_gamma   90.00
#
_symmetry.space_group_name_H-M   'P 1'
#
loop_
_entity.id
_entity.type
_entity.pdbx_description
1 polymer ?
#
loop_
_entity_poly.entity_id
_entity_poly.type
_entity_poly.pdbx_seq_one_letter_code
_entity_poly.pdbx_strand_id
1 'polypeptide(L)'
;MEHNTMPKELLNDVAWSFAQKRFGSLPEFAEALAEYNAEIFEKPFIDVWTNKLQLVGNRILIQYEYWDDEEEDIIEEQIMLQADNNKYFTTAELLYKVHNEVHDKLEGDDHIFFEGLELFDNESEEYPGIPYYFIFQGS
;
A
#
# COMPACT_ATOMS: atom_id res chain seq x y z
N MET A 1 -24.15 -8.55 17.66
CA MET A 1 -22.75 -8.08 17.64
C MET A 1 -22.23 -8.48 16.28
N GLU A 2 -22.17 -7.56 15.34
CA GLU A 2 -21.47 -7.83 14.08
C GLU A 2 -20.01 -8.03 14.45
N HIS A 3 -19.48 -9.22 14.21
CA HIS A 3 -18.05 -9.40 14.16
C HIS A 3 -17.60 -8.60 12.94
N ASN A 4 -17.08 -7.40 13.16
CA ASN A 4 -16.47 -6.62 12.10
C ASN A 4 -15.20 -7.37 11.69
N THR A 5 -15.32 -8.21 10.68
CA THR A 5 -14.19 -8.95 10.11
C THR A 5 -13.31 -7.97 9.37
N MET A 6 -12.00 -8.07 9.60
CA MET A 6 -11.02 -7.26 8.89
C MET A 6 -11.18 -7.46 7.36
N PRO A 7 -11.11 -6.42 6.52
CA PRO A 7 -11.28 -6.58 5.09
C PRO A 7 -10.19 -7.50 4.51
N LYS A 8 -10.58 -8.50 3.72
CA LYS A 8 -9.62 -9.40 3.07
C LYS A 8 -8.76 -8.71 2.02
N GLU A 9 -9.36 -7.73 1.34
CA GLU A 9 -8.76 -7.00 0.23
C GLU A 9 -8.91 -5.50 0.49
N LEU A 10 -7.88 -4.72 0.17
CA LEU A 10 -7.90 -3.27 0.23
C LEU A 10 -7.30 -2.68 -1.05
N LEU A 11 -7.91 -1.60 -1.53
CA LEU A 11 -7.37 -0.77 -2.61
C LEU A 11 -7.20 -1.47 -3.97
N ASN A 12 -7.85 -2.62 -4.19
CA ASN A 12 -7.88 -3.31 -5.51
C ASN A 12 -8.55 -2.47 -6.62
N ASP A 13 -9.20 -1.37 -6.24
CA ASP A 13 -9.80 -0.37 -7.11
C ASP A 13 -8.87 0.83 -7.40
N VAL A 14 -7.62 0.78 -6.94
CA VAL A 14 -6.63 1.86 -7.07
C VAL A 14 -5.42 1.33 -7.84
N ALA A 15 -5.11 1.97 -8.97
CA ALA A 15 -3.92 1.68 -9.74
C ALA A 15 -2.75 2.55 -9.27
N TRP A 16 -1.55 1.97 -9.19
CA TRP A 16 -0.32 2.74 -8.94
C TRP A 16 0.91 2.01 -9.51
N SER A 17 1.99 2.74 -9.76
CA SER A 17 3.27 2.19 -10.22
C SER A 17 4.39 2.68 -9.31
N PHE A 18 5.19 1.76 -8.78
CA PHE A 18 6.35 2.06 -7.94
C PHE A 18 7.55 2.63 -8.72
N ALA A 19 7.53 2.56 -10.06
CA ALA A 19 8.51 3.23 -10.93
C ALA A 19 8.38 4.77 -10.93
N GLN A 20 7.32 5.32 -10.31
CA GLN A 20 7.22 6.76 -10.06
C GLN A 20 8.31 7.20 -9.07
N LYS A 21 8.81 8.43 -9.23
CA LYS A 21 9.80 9.03 -8.32
C LYS A 21 9.36 8.99 -6.85
N ARG A 22 10.30 9.11 -5.91
CA ARG A 22 9.96 9.46 -4.50
C ARG A 22 9.18 10.78 -4.43
N PHE A 23 8.25 10.85 -3.50
CA PHE A 23 7.45 12.04 -3.25
C PHE A 23 7.87 12.70 -1.94
N GLY A 24 8.10 14.01 -1.97
CA GLY A 24 8.52 14.77 -0.78
C GLY A 24 7.36 15.17 0.14
N SER A 25 6.12 15.03 -0.33
CA SER A 25 4.94 15.41 0.45
C SER A 25 3.69 14.62 0.05
N LEU A 26 2.79 14.42 1.01
CA LEU A 26 1.50 13.77 0.80
C LEU A 26 0.61 14.50 -0.25
N PRO A 27 0.52 15.85 -0.27
CA PRO A 27 -0.26 16.53 -1.31
C PRO A 27 0.27 16.31 -2.72
N GLU A 28 1.60 16.32 -2.91
CA GLU A 28 2.22 16.04 -4.21
C GLU A 28 1.91 14.61 -4.68
N PHE A 29 2.03 13.64 -3.77
CA PHE A 29 1.67 12.26 -4.06
C PHE A 29 0.19 12.09 -4.38
N ALA A 30 -0.70 12.74 -3.61
CA ALA A 30 -2.13 12.66 -3.80
C ALA A 30 -2.58 13.19 -5.18
N GLU A 31 -1.93 14.24 -5.67
CA GLU A 31 -2.15 14.78 -7.03
C GLU A 31 -1.72 13.75 -8.09
N ALA A 32 -0.50 13.22 -7.97
CA ALA A 32 0.00 12.20 -8.90
C ALA A 32 -0.84 10.92 -8.89
N LEU A 33 -1.29 10.46 -7.72
CA LEU A 33 -2.18 9.30 -7.58
C LEU A 33 -3.52 9.55 -8.29
N ALA A 34 -4.08 10.76 -8.15
CA ALA A 34 -5.32 11.14 -8.81
C ALA A 34 -5.19 11.16 -10.33
N GLU A 35 -4.11 11.75 -10.84
CA GLU A 35 -3.81 11.82 -12.27
C GLU A 35 -3.61 10.43 -12.86
N TYR A 36 -2.78 9.59 -12.21
CA TYR A 36 -2.49 8.23 -12.66
C TYR A 36 -3.77 7.37 -12.74
N ASN A 37 -4.59 7.39 -11.68
CA ASN A 37 -5.85 6.64 -11.68
C ASN A 37 -6.84 7.19 -12.72
N ALA A 38 -6.85 8.51 -12.95
CA ALA A 38 -7.73 9.10 -13.94
C ALA A 38 -7.36 8.74 -15.38
N GLU A 39 -6.07 8.60 -15.65
CA GLU A 39 -5.55 8.12 -16.92
C GLU A 39 -5.90 6.63 -17.12
N ILE A 40 -5.58 5.77 -16.15
CA ILE A 40 -5.81 4.32 -16.24
C ILE A 40 -7.28 3.96 -16.40
N PHE A 41 -8.18 4.64 -15.66
CA PHE A 41 -9.61 4.32 -15.66
C PHE A 41 -10.46 5.25 -16.54
N GLU A 42 -9.82 6.17 -17.26
CA GLU A 42 -10.49 7.18 -18.11
C GLU A 42 -11.61 7.97 -17.40
N LYS A 43 -11.48 8.21 -16.09
CA LYS A 43 -12.47 8.91 -15.26
C LYS A 43 -11.83 9.63 -14.07
N PRO A 44 -12.37 10.74 -13.56
CA PRO A 44 -11.82 11.40 -12.38
C PRO A 44 -11.72 10.45 -11.17
N PHE A 45 -10.54 10.39 -10.54
CA PHE A 45 -10.33 9.68 -9.29
C PHE A 45 -10.56 10.61 -8.09
N ILE A 46 -11.65 10.40 -7.36
CA ILE A 46 -12.06 11.25 -6.22
C ILE A 46 -11.80 10.60 -4.86
N ASP A 47 -11.37 9.33 -4.85
CA ASP A 47 -11.30 8.51 -3.64
C ASP A 47 -9.98 8.64 -2.86
N VAL A 48 -9.09 9.53 -3.30
CA VAL A 48 -7.77 9.81 -2.72
C VAL A 48 -7.85 10.07 -1.21
N TRP A 49 -8.84 10.86 -0.77
CA TRP A 49 -9.01 11.26 0.64
C TRP A 49 -10.06 10.45 1.39
N THR A 50 -10.52 9.33 0.82
CA THR A 50 -11.51 8.48 1.48
C THR A 50 -10.96 7.83 2.74
N ASN A 51 -11.86 7.56 3.67
CA ASN A 51 -11.58 6.89 4.94
C ASN A 51 -11.98 5.41 4.90
N LYS A 52 -11.98 4.78 3.72
CA LYS A 52 -12.33 3.35 3.53
C LYS A 52 -11.46 2.39 4.35
N LEU A 53 -10.29 2.87 4.78
CA LEU A 53 -9.33 2.15 5.61
C LEU A 53 -9.61 2.26 7.13
N GLN A 54 -10.75 2.84 7.55
CA GLN A 54 -11.10 2.98 8.98
C GLN A 54 -11.12 1.65 9.74
N LEU A 55 -11.48 0.55 9.07
CA LEU A 55 -11.52 -0.79 9.68
C LEU A 55 -10.14 -1.37 9.99
N VAL A 56 -9.10 -0.89 9.29
CA VAL A 56 -7.70 -1.26 9.55
C VAL A 56 -7.18 -0.56 10.82
N GLY A 57 -7.79 0.57 11.20
CA GLY A 57 -7.30 1.39 12.32
C GLY A 57 -6.06 2.19 11.94
N ASN A 58 -5.21 2.48 12.94
CA ASN A 58 -4.13 3.45 12.80
C ASN A 58 -2.75 2.81 12.55
N ARG A 59 -2.63 1.48 12.58
CA ARG A 59 -1.38 0.75 12.35
C ARG A 59 -1.64 -0.42 11.42
N ILE A 60 -0.70 -0.66 10.52
CA ILE A 60 -0.74 -1.76 9.56
C ILE A 60 0.69 -2.26 9.34
N LEU A 61 0.85 -3.58 9.32
CA LEU A 61 2.06 -4.24 8.87
C LEU A 61 1.85 -4.61 7.39
N ILE A 62 2.81 -4.26 6.53
CA ILE A 62 2.77 -4.57 5.11
C ILE A 62 3.99 -5.39 4.75
N GLN A 63 3.78 -6.55 4.10
CA GLN A 63 4.84 -7.31 3.44
C GLN A 63 4.87 -6.99 1.94
N TYR A 64 6.06 -6.96 1.37
CA TYR A 64 6.26 -6.84 -0.07
C TYR A 64 7.46 -7.70 -0.49
N GLU A 65 7.53 -7.99 -1.79
CA GLU A 65 8.59 -8.80 -2.39
C GLU A 65 9.32 -8.00 -3.47
N TYR A 66 10.62 -8.23 -3.58
CA TYR A 66 11.45 -7.66 -4.64
C TYR A 66 12.55 -8.64 -5.03
N TRP A 67 13.05 -8.53 -6.27
CA TRP A 67 14.20 -9.31 -6.72
C TRP A 67 15.51 -8.65 -6.25
N ASP A 68 16.36 -9.40 -5.55
CA ASP A 68 17.68 -8.94 -5.13
C ASP A 68 18.77 -9.50 -6.03
N ASP A 69 19.45 -8.62 -6.77
CA ASP A 69 20.52 -9.01 -7.71
C ASP A 69 21.75 -9.59 -7.01
N GLU A 70 22.01 -9.25 -5.74
CA GLU A 70 23.18 -9.74 -5.01
C GLU A 70 22.95 -11.16 -4.48
N GLU A 71 21.74 -11.43 -3.97
CA GLU A 71 21.35 -12.75 -3.47
C GLU A 71 20.83 -13.70 -4.59
N GLU A 72 20.55 -13.16 -5.78
CA GLU A 72 19.91 -13.87 -6.91
C GLU A 72 18.62 -14.60 -6.48
N ASP A 73 17.83 -13.97 -5.60
CA ASP A 73 16.60 -14.54 -5.04
C ASP A 73 15.54 -13.45 -4.78
N ILE A 74 14.30 -13.90 -4.54
CA ILE A 74 13.20 -13.04 -4.09
C ILE A 74 13.34 -12.81 -2.59
N ILE A 75 13.34 -11.54 -2.19
CA ILE A 75 13.40 -11.14 -0.79
C ILE A 75 12.05 -10.61 -0.34
N GLU A 76 11.56 -11.15 0.78
CA GLU A 76 10.37 -10.67 1.49
C GLU A 76 10.78 -9.68 2.60
N GLU A 77 10.22 -8.47 2.57
CA GLU A 77 10.43 -7.45 3.61
C GLU A 77 9.11 -6.95 4.20
N GLN A 78 9.17 -6.51 5.46
CA GLN A 78 8.02 -6.01 6.20
C GLN A 78 8.21 -4.56 6.64
N ILE A 79 7.17 -3.74 6.49
CA ILE A 79 7.13 -2.34 6.92
C ILE A 79 5.95 -2.11 7.87
N MET A 80 6.23 -1.49 9.02
CA MET A 80 5.21 -1.09 10.00
C MET A 80 4.84 0.37 9.76
N LEU A 81 3.59 0.63 9.36
CA LEU A 81 3.10 1.97 9.10
C LEU A 81 2.16 2.45 10.21
N GLN A 82 2.20 3.76 10.48
CA GLN A 82 1.36 4.44 11.45
C GLN A 82 0.66 5.63 10.78
N ALA A 83 -0.65 5.74 10.97
CA ALA A 83 -1.44 6.87 10.49
C ALA A 83 -1.12 8.13 11.29
N ASP A 84 -0.92 9.25 10.61
CA ASP A 84 -0.51 10.55 11.14
C ASP A 84 -1.55 11.12 12.10
N ASN A 85 -2.83 10.87 11.83
CA ASN A 85 -3.92 11.31 12.70
C ASN A 85 -4.15 10.41 13.93
N ASN A 86 -3.35 9.35 14.09
CA ASN A 86 -3.43 8.33 15.14
C ASN A 86 -4.79 7.59 15.24
N LYS A 87 -5.60 7.61 14.18
CA LYS A 87 -6.94 6.99 14.14
C LYS A 87 -7.13 6.04 12.97
N TYR A 88 -6.90 6.51 11.75
CA TYR A 88 -7.06 5.72 10.52
C TYR A 88 -6.35 6.37 9.35
N PHE A 89 -5.94 5.56 8.38
CA PHE A 89 -5.37 6.03 7.13
C PHE A 89 -6.43 6.60 6.18
N THR A 90 -6.03 7.56 5.37
CA THR A 90 -6.68 7.79 4.07
C THR A 90 -6.01 6.94 2.99
N THR A 91 -6.69 6.74 1.84
CA THR A 91 -6.10 6.02 0.70
C THR A 91 -4.76 6.64 0.28
N ALA A 92 -4.70 7.97 0.12
CA ALA A 92 -3.48 8.67 -0.26
C ALA A 92 -2.37 8.49 0.77
N GLU A 93 -2.70 8.60 2.06
CA GLU A 93 -1.71 8.51 3.13
C GLU A 93 -1.08 7.11 3.21
N LEU A 94 -1.89 6.06 3.12
CA LEU A 94 -1.37 4.71 3.14
C LEU A 94 -0.46 4.46 1.94
N LEU A 95 -0.93 4.75 0.73
CA LEU A 95 -0.13 4.53 -0.49
C LEU A 95 1.09 5.43 -0.56
N TYR A 96 1.04 6.66 -0.06
CA TYR A 96 2.19 7.55 0.02
C TYR A 96 3.30 6.95 0.88
N LYS A 97 2.93 6.44 2.07
CA LYS A 97 3.87 5.81 3.00
C LYS A 97 4.42 4.51 2.38
N VAL A 98 3.56 3.65 1.84
CA VAL A 98 3.99 2.42 1.15
C VAL A 98 4.98 2.75 0.04
N HIS A 99 4.59 3.60 -0.92
CA HIS A 99 5.42 4.00 -2.06
C HIS A 99 6.81 4.45 -1.61
N ASN A 100 6.88 5.36 -0.65
CA ASN A 100 8.16 5.87 -0.19
C ASN A 100 8.98 4.84 0.60
N GLU A 101 8.39 3.93 1.36
CA GLU A 101 9.18 2.89 2.05
C GLU A 101 9.77 1.89 1.05
N VAL A 102 9.01 1.47 0.03
CA VAL A 102 9.43 0.42 -0.91
C VAL A 102 10.21 0.92 -2.14
N HIS A 103 10.24 2.24 -2.39
CA HIS A 103 10.70 2.80 -3.66
C HIS A 103 12.10 2.33 -4.09
N ASP A 104 13.10 2.37 -3.20
CA ASP A 104 14.48 2.01 -3.60
C ASP A 104 14.62 0.53 -4.00
N LYS A 105 13.66 -0.31 -3.59
CA LYS A 105 13.60 -1.73 -3.94
C LYS A 105 12.79 -1.99 -5.20
N LEU A 106 11.72 -1.22 -5.41
CA LEU A 106 10.74 -1.49 -6.47
C LEU A 106 10.80 -0.53 -7.67
N GLU A 107 11.58 0.55 -7.65
CA GLU A 107 11.58 1.52 -8.76
C GLU A 107 12.08 0.95 -10.10
N GLY A 108 12.92 -0.09 -10.04
CA GLY A 108 13.52 -0.75 -11.20
C GLY A 108 13.27 -2.26 -11.27
N ASP A 109 12.37 -2.79 -10.44
CA ASP A 109 11.96 -4.19 -10.49
C ASP A 109 11.11 -4.45 -11.76
N ASP A 110 10.82 -5.71 -12.07
CA ASP A 110 9.86 -6.07 -13.12
C ASP A 110 8.40 -6.08 -12.58
N HIS A 111 8.20 -6.28 -11.27
CA HIS A 111 6.89 -6.29 -10.60
C HIS A 111 6.57 -4.95 -9.92
N ILE A 112 6.42 -3.92 -10.72
CA ILE A 112 6.31 -2.51 -10.26
C ILE A 112 4.88 -2.01 -10.08
N PHE A 113 3.87 -2.74 -10.53
CA PHE A 113 2.49 -2.28 -10.45
C PHE A 113 1.86 -2.67 -9.13
N PHE A 114 1.28 -1.71 -8.43
CA PHE A 114 0.43 -1.98 -7.28
C PHE A 114 -0.96 -2.39 -7.76
N GLU A 115 -1.41 -3.56 -7.32
CA GLU A 115 -2.73 -4.12 -7.67
C GLU A 115 -3.66 -4.28 -6.46
N GLY A 116 -3.18 -3.96 -5.25
CA GLY A 116 -3.96 -4.04 -4.04
C GLY A 116 -3.17 -4.52 -2.83
N LEU A 117 -3.89 -4.70 -1.73
CA LEU A 117 -3.39 -5.34 -0.52
C LEU A 117 -4.31 -6.51 -0.16
N GLU A 118 -3.72 -7.66 0.16
CA GLU A 118 -4.46 -8.83 0.64
C GLU A 118 -4.02 -9.20 2.07
N LEU A 119 -5.02 -9.49 2.90
CA LEU A 119 -4.84 -9.83 4.31
C LEU A 119 -4.20 -11.21 4.45
N PHE A 120 -3.14 -11.31 5.26
CA PHE A 120 -2.64 -12.61 5.69
C PHE A 120 -3.68 -13.35 6.55
N ASP A 121 -3.88 -14.65 6.25
CA ASP A 121 -4.76 -15.51 7.04
C ASP A 121 -4.27 -15.70 8.50
N ASN A 122 -2.97 -15.50 8.74
CA ASN A 122 -2.33 -15.61 10.04
C ASN A 122 -1.89 -14.23 10.56
N GLU A 123 -1.96 -14.04 11.87
CA GLU A 123 -1.37 -12.87 12.52
C GLU A 123 0.17 -12.93 12.49
N SER A 124 0.81 -11.77 12.49
CA SER A 124 2.26 -11.67 12.72
C SER A 124 2.61 -12.13 14.14
N GLU A 125 3.59 -13.02 14.27
CA GLU A 125 4.11 -13.45 15.59
C GLU A 125 4.78 -12.29 16.34
N GLU A 126 5.44 -11.38 15.61
CA GLU A 126 6.14 -10.22 16.17
C GLU A 126 5.19 -9.09 16.53
N TYR A 127 4.11 -8.93 15.76
CA TYR A 127 3.14 -7.83 15.89
C TYR A 127 1.70 -8.35 16.05
N PRO A 128 1.40 -9.07 17.14
CA PRO A 128 0.07 -9.64 17.36
C PRO A 128 -1.01 -8.56 17.43
N GLY A 129 -2.17 -8.83 16.83
CA GLY A 129 -3.30 -7.91 16.75
C GLY A 129 -3.12 -6.68 15.84
N ILE A 130 -2.00 -6.55 15.13
CA ILE A 130 -1.84 -5.55 14.06
C ILE A 130 -2.32 -6.16 12.73
N PRO A 131 -3.19 -5.46 11.97
CA PRO A 131 -3.56 -5.90 10.64
C PRO A 131 -2.35 -6.10 9.75
N TYR A 132 -2.28 -7.27 9.12
CA TYR A 132 -1.13 -7.69 8.35
C TYR A 132 -1.53 -7.98 6.91
N TYR A 133 -0.99 -7.22 5.96
CA TYR A 133 -1.31 -7.34 4.55
C TYR A 133 -0.05 -7.56 3.73
N PHE A 134 -0.17 -8.19 2.57
CA PHE A 134 0.88 -8.18 1.55
C PHE A 134 0.47 -7.32 0.36
N ILE A 135 1.46 -6.73 -0.33
CA ILE A 135 1.25 -6.01 -1.58
C ILE A 135 1.07 -7.01 -2.71
N PHE A 136 -0.04 -6.90 -3.45
CA PHE A 136 -0.19 -7.63 -4.70
C PHE A 136 0.48 -6.83 -5.82
N GLN A 137 1.54 -7.40 -6.42
CA GLN A 137 2.36 -6.76 -7.45
C GLN A 137 2.11 -7.36 -8.83
N GLY A 138 1.98 -6.50 -9.84
CA GLY A 138 1.84 -6.88 -11.26
C GLY A 138 3.07 -6.52 -12.09
N SER A 139 3.23 -7.21 -13.23
CA SER A 139 4.25 -6.97 -14.28
C SER A 139 3.71 -6.22 -15.49
#